data_AF-A0A218QX75-F1
#
_entry.id   AF-A0A218QX75-F1
#
_cell.length_a   1.000
_cell.length_b   1.000
_cell.length_c   1.000
_cell.angle_alpha   90.00
_cell.angle_beta   90.00
_cell.angle_gamma   90.00
#
_symmetry.space_group_name_H-M   'P 1'
#
loop_
_entity.id
_entity.type
_entity.pdbx_description
1 polymer ?
#
loop_
_entity_poly.entity_id
_entity_poly.type
_entity_poly.pdbx_seq_one_letter_code
_entity_poly.pdbx_strand_id
1 'polypeptide(L)'
;MNSVETLEEMNLIKGYWDKTYSPSHPFDHATLGIAFSGWANPDKALSDSAEIKNRLVGHKYISLGGGNNNGSFTQEILHSIITHIKNGKFSDYRGIAFDIEEGEANLTSHFEHAFTAAKNKNLKVLVTTSHSAPYGIPDAQMMMKNFFRNENIDYLSPQLYTSGTETENDFQTSQGVSWEDYAHSKPAIVPSIVQANMYHDAKNRFSRHQVNTKGFIQWAN
;
A
#
# COMPACT_ATOMS: atom_id res chain seq x y z
N MET A 1 -13.40 -30.07 -12.62
CA MET A 1 -14.39 -29.80 -11.55
C MET A 1 -14.26 -28.33 -11.22
N ASN A 2 -15.27 -27.52 -11.53
CA ASN A 2 -15.28 -26.12 -11.12
C ASN A 2 -15.58 -26.10 -9.62
N SER A 3 -14.56 -25.86 -8.81
CA SER A 3 -14.73 -25.57 -7.39
C SER A 3 -15.55 -24.28 -7.28
N VAL A 4 -16.66 -24.35 -6.56
CA VAL A 4 -17.44 -23.15 -6.19
C VAL A 4 -16.56 -22.37 -5.23
N GLU A 5 -16.04 -21.20 -5.66
CA GLU A 5 -15.36 -20.26 -4.76
C GLU A 5 -16.30 -19.92 -3.59
N THR A 6 -15.78 -19.93 -2.38
CA THR A 6 -16.51 -19.54 -1.18
C THR A 6 -16.86 -18.04 -1.22
N LEU A 7 -17.93 -17.63 -0.54
CA LEU A 7 -18.28 -16.19 -0.40
C LEU A 7 -17.13 -15.37 0.23
N GLU A 8 -16.27 -16.00 1.03
CA GLU A 8 -15.08 -15.38 1.59
C GLU A 8 -14.01 -15.13 0.51
N GLU A 9 -13.79 -16.09 -0.39
CA GLU A 9 -12.88 -15.95 -1.54
C GLU A 9 -13.38 -14.93 -2.57
N MET A 10 -14.70 -14.84 -2.78
CA MET A 10 -15.32 -13.84 -3.67
C MET A 10 -15.18 -12.40 -3.16
N ASN A 11 -15.03 -12.21 -1.85
CA ASN A 11 -14.89 -10.88 -1.22
C ASN A 11 -13.43 -10.50 -0.94
N LEU A 12 -12.47 -11.34 -1.36
CA LEU A 12 -11.06 -11.09 -1.14
C LEU A 12 -10.57 -9.90 -1.96
N ILE A 13 -9.78 -9.03 -1.33
CA ILE A 13 -9.03 -8.01 -2.05
C ILE A 13 -7.87 -8.70 -2.77
N LYS A 14 -7.90 -8.66 -4.10
CA LYS A 14 -6.88 -9.23 -4.98
C LYS A 14 -6.20 -8.08 -5.72
N GLY A 15 -5.17 -7.51 -5.10
CA GLY A 15 -4.45 -6.33 -5.59
C GLY A 15 -3.18 -6.69 -6.36
N TYR A 16 -2.66 -5.76 -7.16
CA TYR A 16 -1.35 -5.88 -7.78
C TYR A 16 -0.66 -4.54 -8.05
N TRP A 17 0.67 -4.58 -8.08
CA TRP A 17 1.51 -3.45 -8.50
C TRP A 17 1.84 -3.55 -9.99
N ASP A 18 1.59 -2.49 -10.75
CA ASP A 18 1.97 -2.38 -12.16
C ASP A 18 3.08 -1.33 -12.30
N LYS A 19 4.31 -1.80 -12.50
CA LYS A 19 5.52 -0.97 -12.45
C LYS A 19 5.71 -0.23 -13.76
N THR A 20 5.98 1.06 -13.68
CA THR A 20 6.20 1.92 -14.86
C THR A 20 7.40 1.55 -15.71
N TYR A 21 8.44 1.00 -15.08
CA TYR A 21 9.66 0.56 -15.74
C TYR A 21 9.67 -0.94 -16.06
N SER A 22 8.68 -1.70 -15.58
CA SER A 22 8.52 -3.13 -15.89
C SER A 22 7.04 -3.51 -15.85
N PRO A 23 6.27 -3.09 -16.89
CA PRO A 23 4.87 -3.41 -17.03
C PRO A 23 4.58 -4.89 -16.84
N SER A 24 3.60 -5.17 -16.01
CA SER A 24 3.13 -6.52 -15.72
C SER A 24 1.72 -6.76 -16.25
N HIS A 25 1.30 -8.03 -16.25
CA HIS A 25 -0.06 -8.37 -16.65
C HIS A 25 -0.93 -8.52 -15.40
N PRO A 26 -2.14 -7.93 -15.39
CA PRO A 26 -3.10 -8.22 -14.33
C PRO A 26 -3.40 -9.73 -14.33
N PHE A 27 -3.51 -10.32 -13.15
CA PHE A 27 -4.02 -11.67 -13.01
C PHE A 27 -5.56 -11.67 -13.02
N ASP A 28 -6.16 -12.80 -13.37
CA ASP A 28 -7.61 -12.92 -13.48
C ASP A 28 -8.32 -12.55 -12.17
N HIS A 29 -9.43 -11.82 -12.28
CA HIS A 29 -10.24 -11.36 -11.14
C HIS A 29 -9.53 -10.43 -10.15
N ALA A 30 -8.47 -9.72 -10.57
CA ALA A 30 -7.90 -8.62 -9.80
C ALA A 30 -8.99 -7.57 -9.48
N THR A 31 -9.08 -7.19 -8.20
CA THR A 31 -10.07 -6.20 -7.70
C THR A 31 -9.47 -4.79 -7.61
N LEU A 32 -8.14 -4.69 -7.61
CA LEU A 32 -7.38 -3.46 -7.42
C LEU A 32 -6.07 -3.53 -8.20
N GLY A 33 -5.74 -2.45 -8.92
CA GLY A 33 -4.46 -2.29 -9.61
C GLY A 33 -3.81 -0.96 -9.23
N ILE A 34 -2.50 -0.97 -8.98
CA ILE A 34 -1.74 0.20 -8.52
C ILE A 34 -0.69 0.56 -9.56
N ALA A 35 -0.76 1.75 -10.14
CA ALA A 35 0.33 2.27 -10.96
C ALA A 35 1.51 2.68 -10.07
N PHE A 36 2.64 1.97 -10.19
CA PHE A 36 3.82 2.17 -9.36
C PHE A 36 4.95 2.84 -10.14
N SER A 37 5.38 4.01 -9.67
CA SER A 37 6.48 4.77 -10.27
C SER A 37 7.70 4.95 -9.38
N GLY A 38 7.59 4.71 -8.07
CA GLY A 38 8.68 4.95 -7.12
C GLY A 38 8.94 6.43 -6.82
N TRP A 39 8.00 7.33 -7.13
CA TRP A 39 8.13 8.79 -6.92
C TRP A 39 7.21 9.24 -5.79
N ALA A 40 7.73 9.99 -4.82
CA ALA A 40 6.90 10.72 -3.87
C ALA A 40 6.40 12.06 -4.44
N ASN A 41 7.12 12.63 -5.42
CA ASN A 41 6.69 13.83 -6.13
C ASN A 41 5.41 13.55 -6.96
N PRO A 42 4.30 14.26 -6.70
CA PRO A 42 3.01 13.93 -7.30
C PRO A 42 2.95 14.19 -8.81
N ASP A 43 3.64 15.22 -9.32
CA ASP A 43 3.68 15.49 -10.76
C ASP A 43 4.44 14.39 -11.52
N LYS A 44 5.57 13.93 -10.96
CA LYS A 44 6.33 12.81 -11.53
C LYS A 44 5.55 11.50 -11.48
N ALA A 45 4.93 11.20 -10.34
CA ALA A 45 4.08 10.01 -10.21
C ALA A 45 2.94 10.02 -11.23
N LEU A 46 2.25 11.15 -11.43
CA LEU A 46 1.17 11.29 -12.41
C LEU A 46 1.68 11.14 -13.84
N SER A 47 2.80 11.78 -14.18
CA SER A 47 3.41 11.72 -15.50
C SER A 47 3.80 10.29 -15.87
N ASP A 48 4.56 9.62 -15.01
CA ASP A 48 5.10 8.28 -15.31
C ASP A 48 3.99 7.21 -15.29
N SER A 49 2.93 7.41 -14.49
CA SER A 49 1.79 6.49 -14.40
C SER A 49 0.76 6.68 -15.52
N ALA A 50 0.89 7.70 -16.36
CA ALA A 50 -0.15 8.10 -17.32
C ALA A 50 -0.51 6.98 -18.31
N GLU A 51 0.48 6.26 -18.82
CA GLU A 51 0.28 5.17 -19.79
C GLU A 51 -0.33 3.91 -19.14
N ILE A 52 -0.03 3.68 -17.87
CA ILE A 52 -0.39 2.47 -17.12
C ILE A 52 -1.82 2.53 -16.60
N LYS A 53 -2.25 3.72 -16.19
CA LYS A 53 -3.58 3.97 -15.65
C LYS A 53 -4.70 3.32 -16.48
N ASN A 54 -4.58 3.32 -17.81
CA ASN A 54 -5.62 2.81 -18.69
C ASN A 54 -5.69 1.28 -18.74
N ARG A 55 -4.58 0.56 -18.49
CA ARG A 55 -4.55 -0.90 -18.44
C ARG A 55 -4.82 -1.51 -17.07
N LEU A 56 -4.87 -0.68 -16.01
CA LEU A 56 -5.22 -1.15 -14.68
C LEU A 56 -6.63 -1.74 -14.65
N VAL A 57 -6.76 -2.91 -14.01
CA VAL A 57 -8.02 -3.64 -13.80
C VAL A 57 -8.55 -3.40 -12.38
N GLY A 58 -9.86 -3.39 -12.23
CA GLY A 58 -10.53 -3.16 -10.95
C GLY A 58 -10.46 -1.69 -10.51
N HIS A 59 -10.39 -1.46 -9.20
CA HIS A 59 -10.18 -0.12 -8.65
C HIS A 59 -8.75 0.35 -8.91
N LYS A 60 -8.63 1.50 -9.58
CA LYS A 60 -7.35 2.07 -10.00
C LYS A 60 -6.74 2.91 -8.88
N TYR A 61 -5.50 2.64 -8.54
CA TYR A 61 -4.73 3.40 -7.57
C TYR A 61 -3.48 3.98 -8.24
N ILE A 62 -3.04 5.12 -7.74
CA ILE A 62 -1.71 5.66 -8.04
C ILE A 62 -0.84 5.50 -6.79
N SER A 63 0.41 5.10 -6.98
CA SER A 63 1.40 5.08 -5.91
C SER A 63 2.10 6.43 -5.76
N LEU A 64 2.33 6.83 -4.52
CA LEU A 64 3.24 7.91 -4.13
C LEU A 64 4.23 7.34 -3.12
N GLY A 65 5.53 7.47 -3.38
CA GLY A 65 6.59 6.94 -2.52
C GLY A 65 7.37 5.80 -3.17
N GLY A 66 8.07 5.01 -2.34
CA GLY A 66 8.94 3.93 -2.76
C GLY A 66 10.26 3.87 -1.99
N GLY A 67 10.85 2.68 -1.90
CA GLY A 67 12.14 2.42 -1.23
C GLY A 67 13.35 2.89 -2.03
N ASN A 68 13.41 4.19 -2.33
CA ASN A 68 14.54 4.84 -3.01
C ASN A 68 14.53 6.36 -2.74
N ASN A 69 15.63 7.05 -3.05
CA ASN A 69 15.78 8.49 -2.83
C ASN A 69 14.63 9.35 -3.42
N ASN A 70 14.07 8.97 -4.57
CA ASN A 70 12.98 9.70 -5.21
C ASN A 70 11.61 9.43 -4.56
N GLY A 71 11.49 8.31 -3.85
CA GLY A 71 10.31 7.90 -3.09
C GLY A 71 10.32 8.39 -1.65
N SER A 72 11.38 9.04 -1.20
CA SER A 72 11.51 9.55 0.17
C SER A 72 10.55 10.73 0.43
N PHE A 73 9.86 10.69 1.57
CA PHE A 73 8.92 11.73 1.96
C PHE A 73 9.57 12.84 2.78
N THR A 74 9.18 14.08 2.49
CA THR A 74 9.49 15.27 3.29
C THR A 74 8.22 16.05 3.57
N GLN A 75 8.28 17.03 4.47
CA GLN A 75 7.14 17.93 4.72
C GLN A 75 6.69 18.67 3.44
N GLU A 76 7.64 19.09 2.62
CA GLU A 76 7.40 19.80 1.36
C GLU A 76 6.69 18.91 0.33
N ILE A 77 7.13 17.65 0.21
CA ILE A 77 6.49 16.67 -0.66
C ILE A 77 5.06 16.40 -0.20
N LEU A 78 4.82 16.18 1.10
CA LEU A 78 3.47 15.95 1.63
C LEU A 78 2.56 17.17 1.44
N HIS A 79 3.10 18.38 1.60
CA HIS A 79 2.37 19.61 1.29
C HIS A 79 1.97 19.69 -0.19
N SER A 80 2.89 19.33 -1.09
CA SER A 80 2.60 19.26 -2.53
C SER A 80 1.52 18.22 -2.83
N ILE A 81 1.61 17.02 -2.25
CA ILE A 81 0.60 15.96 -2.41
C ILE A 81 -0.78 16.43 -1.94
N ILE A 82 -0.87 17.06 -0.76
CA ILE A 82 -2.13 17.63 -0.24
C ILE A 82 -2.72 18.64 -1.22
N THR A 83 -1.89 19.51 -1.79
CA THR A 83 -2.32 20.51 -2.79
C THR A 83 -2.85 19.85 -4.05
N HIS A 84 -2.17 18.81 -4.55
CA HIS A 84 -2.61 18.04 -5.72
C HIS A 84 -3.95 17.33 -5.48
N ILE A 85 -4.12 16.71 -4.30
CA ILE A 85 -5.38 16.11 -3.89
C ILE A 85 -6.49 17.18 -3.87
N LYS A 86 -6.28 18.31 -3.20
CA LYS A 86 -7.27 19.39 -3.10
C LYS A 86 -7.68 19.95 -4.46
N ASN A 87 -6.73 20.03 -5.39
CA ASN A 87 -6.94 20.48 -6.76
C ASN A 87 -7.53 19.39 -7.69
N GLY A 88 -7.83 18.19 -7.17
CA GLY A 88 -8.49 17.13 -7.92
C GLY A 88 -7.60 16.43 -8.95
N LYS A 89 -6.28 16.54 -8.83
CA LYS A 89 -5.32 15.97 -9.79
C LYS A 89 -5.35 14.44 -9.86
N PHE A 90 -5.82 13.79 -8.80
CA PHE A 90 -5.97 12.33 -8.71
C PHE A 90 -7.39 11.84 -9.01
N SER A 91 -8.27 12.66 -9.61
CA SER A 91 -9.69 12.33 -9.82
C SER A 91 -9.95 11.14 -10.76
N ASP A 92 -8.97 10.78 -11.60
CA ASP A 92 -9.04 9.59 -12.46
C ASP A 92 -8.77 8.27 -11.70
N TYR A 93 -8.34 8.35 -10.45
CA TYR A 93 -8.05 7.20 -9.60
C TYR A 93 -9.15 7.01 -8.55
N ARG A 94 -9.34 5.75 -8.13
CA ARG A 94 -10.21 5.40 -7.00
C ARG A 94 -9.53 5.64 -5.66
N GLY A 95 -8.20 5.59 -5.62
CA GLY A 95 -7.43 5.79 -4.41
C GLY A 95 -5.96 6.12 -4.66
N ILE A 96 -5.27 6.40 -3.56
CA ILE A 96 -3.83 6.67 -3.52
C ILE A 96 -3.20 5.63 -2.61
N ALA A 97 -2.15 4.97 -3.11
CA ALA A 97 -1.27 4.10 -2.36
C ALA A 97 -0.05 4.90 -1.90
N PHE A 98 0.03 5.22 -0.62
CA PHE A 98 1.21 5.83 -0.02
C PHE A 98 2.20 4.72 0.31
N ASP A 99 3.25 4.61 -0.50
CA ASP A 99 4.34 3.66 -0.32
C ASP A 99 5.42 4.22 0.58
N ILE A 100 5.15 4.14 1.89
CA ILE A 100 5.90 4.83 2.95
C ILE A 100 7.05 3.94 3.37
N GLU A 101 8.20 4.19 2.76
CA GLU A 101 9.44 3.45 3.02
C GLU A 101 10.51 4.31 3.68
N GLU A 102 10.79 5.48 3.08
CA GLU A 102 11.79 6.43 3.51
C GLU A 102 11.20 7.81 3.76
N GLY A 103 11.81 8.58 4.65
CA GLY A 103 11.43 9.97 4.86
C GLY A 103 12.05 10.61 6.09
N GLU A 104 11.78 11.90 6.24
CA GLU A 104 12.18 12.67 7.42
C GLU A 104 11.43 12.21 8.68
N ALA A 105 11.97 12.56 9.85
CA ALA A 105 11.25 12.38 11.11
C ALA A 105 10.07 13.37 11.24
N ASN A 106 9.12 13.07 12.13
CA ASN A 106 7.99 13.94 12.49
C ASN A 106 6.98 14.21 11.35
N LEU A 107 6.84 13.27 10.41
CA LEU A 107 5.88 13.38 9.30
C LEU A 107 4.47 12.85 9.63
N THR A 108 4.26 12.25 10.80
CA THR A 108 2.99 11.59 11.16
C THR A 108 1.77 12.49 10.91
N SER A 109 1.74 13.71 11.45
CA SER A 109 0.61 14.63 11.25
C SER A 109 0.44 15.10 9.80
N HIS A 110 1.54 15.18 9.03
CA HIS A 110 1.51 15.54 7.62
C HIS A 110 0.85 14.43 6.78
N PHE A 111 1.15 13.17 7.07
CA PHE A 111 0.45 12.03 6.48
C PHE A 111 -1.03 12.02 6.84
N GLU A 112 -1.38 12.26 8.11
CA GLU A 112 -2.80 12.33 8.53
C GLU A 112 -3.58 13.42 7.78
N HIS A 113 -2.97 14.58 7.55
CA HIS A 113 -3.55 15.63 6.72
C HIS A 113 -3.70 15.21 5.24
N ALA A 114 -2.73 14.48 4.69
CA ALA A 114 -2.82 13.93 3.33
C ALA A 114 -3.96 12.89 3.21
N PHE A 115 -4.07 11.96 4.16
CA PHE A 115 -5.14 10.97 4.20
C PHE A 115 -6.51 11.65 4.31
N THR A 116 -6.65 12.61 5.23
CA THR A 116 -7.89 13.41 5.39
C THR A 116 -8.25 14.13 4.10
N ALA A 117 -7.28 14.76 3.42
CA ALA A 117 -7.51 15.42 2.14
C ALA A 117 -8.00 14.44 1.07
N ALA A 118 -7.43 13.22 1.03
CA ALA A 118 -7.85 12.17 0.10
C ALA A 118 -9.29 11.74 0.37
N LYS A 119 -9.66 11.50 1.63
CA LYS A 119 -11.05 11.16 2.02
C LYS A 119 -12.04 12.25 1.66
N ASN A 120 -11.68 13.52 1.86
CA ASN A 120 -12.51 14.67 1.46
C ASN A 120 -12.72 14.77 -0.06
N LYS A 121 -11.90 14.08 -0.86
CA LYS A 121 -12.07 13.94 -2.31
C LYS A 121 -12.65 12.59 -2.73
N ASN A 122 -13.22 11.83 -1.77
CA ASN A 122 -13.78 10.50 -1.98
C ASN A 122 -12.78 9.47 -2.55
N LEU A 123 -11.49 9.70 -2.30
CA LEU A 123 -10.42 8.76 -2.63
C LEU A 123 -10.27 7.75 -1.50
N LYS A 124 -9.91 6.53 -1.87
CA LYS A 124 -9.44 5.51 -0.93
C LYS A 124 -7.97 5.74 -0.59
N VAL A 125 -7.58 5.40 0.64
CA VAL A 125 -6.19 5.50 1.11
C VAL A 125 -5.68 4.11 1.41
N LEU A 126 -4.58 3.76 0.75
CA LEU A 126 -3.81 2.55 1.02
C LEU A 126 -2.43 2.99 1.52
N VAL A 127 -1.94 2.39 2.59
CA VAL A 127 -0.59 2.64 3.12
C VAL A 127 0.20 1.35 3.05
N THR A 128 1.40 1.41 2.48
CA THR A 128 2.37 0.29 2.46
C THR A 128 3.63 0.68 3.19
N THR A 129 4.30 -0.33 3.73
CA THR A 129 5.53 -0.22 4.53
C THR A 129 6.39 -1.45 4.30
N SER A 130 7.72 -1.31 4.38
CA SER A 130 8.62 -2.46 4.43
C SER A 130 8.37 -3.26 5.69
N HIS A 131 8.10 -4.56 5.53
CA HIS A 131 7.86 -5.43 6.67
C HIS A 131 6.79 -4.83 7.60
N SER A 132 7.04 -4.74 8.91
CA SER A 132 6.07 -4.25 9.87
C SER A 132 6.04 -2.72 10.04
N ALA A 133 7.00 -1.97 9.49
CA ALA A 133 7.12 -0.50 9.59
C ALA A 133 8.14 0.09 8.59
N PRO A 134 7.98 1.35 8.14
CA PRO A 134 8.90 2.00 7.19
C PRO A 134 10.36 1.93 7.67
N TYR A 135 11.27 1.42 6.85
CA TYR A 135 12.65 1.21 7.30
C TYR A 135 13.44 2.52 7.45
N GLY A 136 13.13 3.52 6.62
CA GLY A 136 13.90 4.75 6.47
C GLY A 136 13.28 5.97 7.13
N ILE A 137 12.40 5.79 8.14
CA ILE A 137 11.80 6.90 8.90
C ILE A 137 12.20 6.79 10.37
N PRO A 138 12.90 7.79 10.95
CA PRO A 138 13.47 7.68 12.30
C PRO A 138 12.45 7.44 13.43
N ASP A 139 11.23 7.97 13.31
CA ASP A 139 10.15 7.83 14.30
C ASP A 139 9.03 6.88 13.83
N ALA A 140 9.35 5.93 12.94
CA ALA A 140 8.41 4.97 12.34
C ALA A 140 7.54 4.22 13.37
N GLN A 141 8.08 3.85 14.54
CA GLN A 141 7.29 3.17 15.57
C GLN A 141 6.11 4.03 16.07
N MET A 142 6.34 5.34 16.26
CA MET A 142 5.31 6.29 16.68
C MET A 142 4.32 6.55 15.54
N MET A 143 4.82 6.63 14.31
CA MET A 143 4.00 6.76 13.11
C MET A 143 3.02 5.58 12.96
N MET A 144 3.52 4.35 13.07
CA MET A 144 2.69 3.15 12.95
C MET A 144 1.60 3.07 14.03
N LYS A 145 1.91 3.46 15.28
CA LYS A 145 0.89 3.56 16.36
C LYS A 145 -0.28 4.48 15.98
N ASN A 146 -0.02 5.54 15.21
CA ASN A 146 -1.07 6.41 14.68
C ASN A 146 -1.80 5.74 13.50
N PHE A 147 -1.07 5.14 12.56
CA PHE A 147 -1.68 4.48 11.39
C PHE A 147 -2.65 3.36 11.77
N PHE A 148 -2.34 2.55 12.79
CA PHE A 148 -3.26 1.52 13.28
C PHE A 148 -4.61 2.08 13.77
N ARG A 149 -4.65 3.34 14.22
CA ARG A 149 -5.85 3.98 14.79
C ARG A 149 -6.54 4.94 13.83
N ASN A 150 -5.95 5.16 12.65
CA ASN A 150 -6.39 6.18 11.71
C ASN A 150 -7.59 5.68 10.88
N GLU A 151 -8.71 6.38 10.96
CA GLU A 151 -9.95 6.03 10.25
C GLU A 151 -9.97 6.47 8.77
N ASN A 152 -8.99 7.29 8.37
CA ASN A 152 -8.85 7.74 7.00
C ASN A 152 -7.98 6.79 6.16
N ILE A 153 -7.39 5.76 6.74
CA ILE A 153 -6.68 4.71 6.01
C ILE A 153 -7.66 3.55 5.77
N ASP A 154 -7.94 3.22 4.51
CA ASP A 154 -8.82 2.09 4.17
C ASP A 154 -8.06 0.76 4.26
N TYR A 155 -6.81 0.74 3.78
CA TYR A 155 -5.96 -0.45 3.73
C TYR A 155 -4.57 -0.18 4.28
N LEU A 156 -4.09 -1.08 5.14
CA LEU A 156 -2.69 -1.12 5.56
C LEU A 156 -2.07 -2.42 5.05
N SER A 157 -0.98 -2.29 4.30
CA SER A 157 -0.40 -3.34 3.48
C SER A 157 1.09 -3.51 3.79
N PRO A 158 1.43 -4.22 4.87
CA PRO A 158 2.82 -4.52 5.18
C PRO A 158 3.43 -5.42 4.10
N GLN A 159 4.68 -5.12 3.71
CA GLN A 159 5.42 -5.88 2.71
C GLN A 159 6.05 -7.14 3.31
N LEU A 160 5.68 -8.31 2.82
CA LEU A 160 6.24 -9.60 3.25
C LEU A 160 7.39 -10.07 2.34
N TYR A 161 8.23 -9.14 1.91
CA TYR A 161 9.40 -9.39 1.06
C TYR A 161 10.43 -8.27 1.24
N THR A 162 11.68 -8.47 0.80
CA THR A 162 12.71 -7.39 0.80
C THR A 162 13.02 -6.94 -0.63
N SER A 163 13.26 -7.90 -1.51
CA SER A 163 13.65 -7.69 -2.91
C SER A 163 12.49 -7.86 -3.90
N GLY A 164 11.43 -8.56 -3.47
CA GLY A 164 10.31 -8.93 -4.34
C GLY A 164 10.63 -10.10 -5.26
N THR A 165 11.62 -10.91 -4.92
CA THR A 165 12.04 -12.12 -5.65
C THR A 165 12.04 -13.38 -4.78
N GLU A 166 11.71 -13.21 -3.50
CA GLU A 166 11.61 -14.26 -2.50
C GLU A 166 10.61 -15.33 -2.93
N THR A 167 10.90 -16.58 -2.58
CA THR A 167 10.04 -17.74 -2.86
C THR A 167 9.11 -18.07 -1.68
N GLU A 168 9.22 -17.33 -0.57
CA GLU A 168 8.40 -17.43 0.63
C GLU A 168 8.19 -16.05 1.26
N ASN A 169 7.16 -15.90 2.09
CA ASN A 169 6.89 -14.64 2.78
C ASN A 169 7.98 -14.35 3.84
N ASP A 170 8.45 -13.11 3.86
CA ASP A 170 9.35 -12.61 4.90
C ASP A 170 8.57 -11.87 6.00
N PHE A 171 8.52 -12.47 7.19
CA PHE A 171 7.86 -11.93 8.38
C PHE A 171 8.82 -11.23 9.35
N GLN A 172 9.99 -10.80 8.89
CA GLN A 172 10.83 -9.89 9.68
C GLN A 172 10.03 -8.69 10.16
N THR A 173 10.39 -8.20 11.35
CA THR A 173 9.78 -7.01 11.95
C THR A 173 10.81 -5.89 11.96
N SER A 174 10.37 -4.67 11.67
CA SER A 174 11.20 -3.47 11.63
C SER A 174 10.74 -2.44 12.68
N GLN A 175 11.67 -1.55 13.05
CA GLN A 175 11.39 -0.35 13.87
C GLN A 175 10.62 -0.60 15.18
N GLY A 176 10.81 -1.78 15.80
CA GLY A 176 10.14 -2.13 17.05
C GLY A 176 8.62 -2.27 16.94
N VAL A 177 8.08 -2.52 15.75
CA VAL A 177 6.67 -2.81 15.50
C VAL A 177 6.52 -4.31 15.27
N SER A 178 5.64 -4.96 16.03
CA SER A 178 5.35 -6.39 15.96
C SER A 178 4.11 -6.68 15.12
N TRP A 179 3.88 -7.95 14.78
CA TRP A 179 2.65 -8.35 14.09
C TRP A 179 1.42 -8.34 15.00
N GLU A 180 1.60 -8.50 16.32
CA GLU A 180 0.54 -8.33 17.32
C GLU A 180 -0.01 -6.90 17.34
N ASP A 181 0.83 -5.90 17.05
CA ASP A 181 0.39 -4.49 16.99
C ASP A 181 -0.68 -4.27 15.89
N TYR A 182 -0.67 -5.09 14.84
CA TYR A 182 -1.63 -5.03 13.73
C TYR A 182 -3.02 -5.60 14.10
N ALA A 183 -3.15 -6.38 15.18
CA ALA A 183 -4.39 -7.09 15.52
C ALA A 183 -5.56 -6.15 15.81
N HIS A 184 -5.26 -4.92 16.23
CA HIS A 184 -6.24 -3.89 16.57
C HIS A 184 -6.27 -2.74 15.56
N SER A 185 -5.70 -2.96 14.38
CA SER A 185 -5.71 -1.98 13.30
C SER A 185 -7.13 -1.70 12.83
N LYS A 186 -7.52 -0.42 12.76
CA LYS A 186 -8.78 0.00 12.13
C LYS A 186 -8.75 -0.19 10.60
N PRO A 187 -7.64 0.13 9.89
CA PRO A 187 -7.50 -0.23 8.49
C PRO A 187 -7.60 -1.74 8.27
N ALA A 188 -8.20 -2.15 7.15
CA ALA A 188 -8.15 -3.55 6.75
C ALA A 188 -6.72 -3.94 6.37
N ILE A 189 -6.24 -5.05 6.94
CA ILE A 189 -4.88 -5.55 6.66
C ILE A 189 -4.88 -6.35 5.35
N VAL A 190 -4.07 -5.92 4.38
CA VAL A 190 -3.99 -6.51 3.05
C VAL A 190 -2.50 -6.62 2.68
N PRO A 191 -1.73 -7.62 3.16
CA PRO A 191 -0.28 -7.66 2.98
C PRO A 191 0.15 -7.64 1.50
N SER A 192 1.28 -6.96 1.23
CA SER A 192 1.97 -7.09 -0.06
C SER A 192 2.81 -8.38 -0.05
N ILE A 193 2.68 -9.20 -1.08
CA ILE A 193 3.37 -10.48 -1.24
C ILE A 193 3.99 -10.60 -2.63
N VAL A 194 4.98 -11.48 -2.81
CA VAL A 194 5.63 -11.64 -4.12
C VAL A 194 4.68 -12.24 -5.14
N GLN A 195 4.03 -13.36 -4.81
CA GLN A 195 3.11 -14.09 -5.70
C GLN A 195 1.80 -14.44 -4.98
N ALA A 196 0.67 -14.45 -5.69
CA ALA A 196 -0.66 -14.73 -5.11
C ALA A 196 -0.75 -16.06 -4.32
N ASN A 197 -0.01 -17.10 -4.74
CA ASN A 197 0.00 -18.39 -4.06
C ASN A 197 0.58 -18.33 -2.63
N MET A 198 1.30 -17.28 -2.28
CA MET A 198 1.86 -17.07 -0.94
C MET A 198 0.82 -16.54 0.07
N TYR A 199 -0.36 -16.13 -0.39
CA TYR A 199 -1.36 -15.53 0.49
C TYR A 199 -1.90 -16.51 1.55
N HIS A 200 -2.00 -17.81 1.22
CA HIS A 200 -2.45 -18.81 2.19
C HIS A 200 -1.52 -18.86 3.42
N ASP A 201 -0.21 -18.83 3.19
CA ASP A 201 0.79 -18.77 4.26
C ASP A 201 0.69 -17.44 5.04
N ALA A 202 0.58 -16.31 4.35
CA ALA A 202 0.38 -15.00 4.97
C ALA A 202 -0.84 -14.98 5.90
N LYS A 203 -2.00 -15.45 5.43
CA LYS A 203 -3.24 -15.55 6.21
C LYS A 203 -3.06 -16.43 7.45
N ASN A 204 -2.39 -17.59 7.30
CA ASN A 204 -2.14 -18.51 8.41
C ASN A 204 -1.17 -17.95 9.44
N ARG A 205 -0.17 -17.17 9.03
CA ARG A 205 0.78 -16.55 9.96
C ARG A 205 0.13 -15.40 10.72
N PHE A 206 -0.55 -14.50 10.02
CA PHE A 206 -1.25 -13.37 10.62
C PHE A 206 -2.32 -13.79 11.62
N SER A 207 -3.06 -14.88 11.36
CA SER A 207 -4.08 -15.37 12.29
C SER A 207 -3.52 -15.81 13.64
N ARG A 208 -2.27 -16.29 13.70
CA ARG A 208 -1.57 -16.61 14.97
C ARG A 208 -1.29 -15.37 15.82
N HIS A 209 -1.19 -14.22 15.17
CA HIS A 209 -1.05 -12.89 15.79
C HIS A 209 -2.40 -12.19 15.98
N GLN A 210 -3.53 -12.90 15.79
CA GLN A 210 -4.88 -12.36 15.87
C GLN A 210 -5.18 -11.28 14.81
N VAL A 211 -4.41 -11.24 13.73
CA VAL A 211 -4.62 -10.34 12.60
C VAL A 211 -5.47 -11.02 11.54
N ASN A 212 -6.63 -10.44 11.24
CA ASN A 212 -7.51 -10.92 10.18
C ASN A 212 -7.24 -10.17 8.87
N THR A 213 -6.54 -10.80 7.93
CA THR A 213 -6.27 -10.20 6.62
C THR A 213 -7.49 -10.25 5.70
N LYS A 214 -7.63 -9.25 4.82
CA LYS A 214 -8.75 -9.10 3.87
C LYS A 214 -8.38 -9.36 2.42
N GLY A 215 -7.14 -9.77 2.18
CA GLY A 215 -6.61 -10.05 0.86
C GLY A 215 -5.12 -9.81 0.78
N PHE A 216 -4.62 -9.60 -0.43
CA PHE A 216 -3.20 -9.35 -0.70
C PHE A 216 -2.99 -8.37 -1.85
N ILE A 217 -1.76 -7.89 -1.99
CA ILE A 217 -1.28 -7.12 -3.14
C ILE A 217 -0.04 -7.81 -3.71
N GLN A 218 -0.10 -8.27 -4.95
CA GLN A 218 0.98 -9.00 -5.59
C GLN A 218 2.02 -8.06 -6.21
N TRP A 219 3.30 -8.32 -5.96
CA TRP A 219 4.43 -7.56 -6.52
C TRP A 219 4.98 -8.12 -7.84
N ALA A 220 5.16 -9.44 -7.93
CA ALA A 220 5.71 -10.11 -9.11
C ALA A 220 4.57 -10.65 -9.96
N ASN A 221 4.22 -9.92 -11.00
CA ASN A 221 3.13 -10.16 -11.95
C ASN A 221 3.56 -9.85 -13.38
#